data_AF-A0A2V7UHD7-F1
#
_entry.id   AF-A0A2V7UHD7-F1
#
_cell.length_a   1.000
_cell.length_b   1.000
_cell.length_c   1.000
_cell.angle_alpha   90.00
_cell.angle_beta   90.00
_cell.angle_gamma   90.00
#
_symmetry.space_group_name_H-M   'P 1'
#
loop_
_entity.id
_entity.type
_entity.pdbx_description
1 polymer ?
#
loop_
_entity_poly.entity_id
_entity_poly.type
_entity_poly.pdbx_seq_one_letter_code
_entity_poly.pdbx_strand_id
1 'polypeptide(L)'
;MSTKSRVRASFLIVVPAVVGHILLPMSLLSRLWRTTDHDLPTWLAASFFAASYFAFMYVAGAWSWFGSLCRHVLPVLLILAVWRTYPGGRGKTIPTPLVSVESVAQSVLGTAFTAMTVLALRGRKARAPVLDLAFPLRGGTFQVGQGGASRAVNYHFSHPSQRYALDVLSLNRLGIRAQGIYPRQPQRYAIWGAEIVSPCDGVVMAAVDGFPDSHPRIAI
;
A
#
# COMPACT_ATOMS: atom_id res chain seq x y z
N MET A 1 -17.68 23.02 -1.26
CA MET A 1 -16.35 22.87 -1.89
C MET A 1 -16.43 23.14 -3.40
N SER A 2 -15.58 23.99 -3.97
CA SER A 2 -15.58 24.39 -5.40
C SER A 2 -15.17 23.26 -6.36
N THR A 3 -15.60 23.29 -7.63
CA THR A 3 -15.20 22.31 -8.67
C THR A 3 -13.68 22.24 -8.85
N LYS A 4 -12.99 23.38 -8.76
CA LYS A 4 -11.52 23.44 -8.88
C LYS A 4 -10.81 22.79 -7.68
N SER A 5 -11.29 22.99 -6.45
CA SER A 5 -10.70 22.32 -5.27
C SER A 5 -11.01 20.82 -5.25
N ARG A 6 -12.12 20.39 -5.85
CA ARG A 6 -12.49 18.97 -6.01
C ARG A 6 -11.60 18.20 -6.99
N VAL A 7 -11.27 18.79 -8.14
CA VAL A 7 -10.35 18.17 -9.12
C VAL A 7 -8.95 18.04 -8.51
N ARG A 8 -8.48 19.09 -7.82
CA ARG A 8 -7.21 19.07 -7.10
C ARG A 8 -7.16 17.96 -6.04
N ALA A 9 -8.23 17.82 -5.25
CA ALA A 9 -8.35 16.78 -4.23
C ALA A 9 -8.23 15.35 -4.79
N SER A 10 -9.00 15.00 -5.82
CA SER A 10 -8.91 13.67 -6.44
C SER A 10 -7.54 13.43 -7.07
N PHE A 11 -6.94 14.44 -7.68
CA PHE A 11 -5.61 14.34 -8.29
C PHE A 11 -4.52 14.03 -7.25
N LEU A 12 -4.59 14.66 -6.07
CA LEU A 12 -3.64 14.43 -4.96
C LEU A 12 -3.67 13.00 -4.41
N ILE A 13 -4.74 12.23 -4.61
CA ILE A 13 -4.82 10.84 -4.17
C ILE A 13 -4.49 9.88 -5.31
N VAL A 14 -5.04 10.14 -6.50
CA VAL A 14 -4.89 9.24 -7.65
C VAL A 14 -3.45 9.23 -8.15
N VAL A 15 -2.78 10.39 -8.22
CA VAL A 15 -1.43 10.48 -8.77
C VAL A 15 -0.42 9.71 -7.93
N PRO A 16 -0.33 9.89 -6.59
CA PRO A 16 0.57 9.08 -5.78
C PRO A 16 0.28 7.57 -5.87
N ALA A 17 -1.00 7.18 -5.98
CA ALA A 17 -1.37 5.77 -6.16
C ALA A 17 -0.86 5.23 -7.51
N VAL A 18 -1.06 5.95 -8.61
CA VAL A 18 -0.56 5.52 -9.93
C VAL A 18 0.97 5.53 -9.98
N VAL A 19 1.61 6.55 -9.43
CA VAL A 19 3.07 6.66 -9.38
C VAL A 19 3.65 5.52 -8.54
N GLY A 20 3.12 5.27 -7.34
CA GLY A 20 3.63 4.25 -6.44
C GLY A 20 3.32 2.82 -6.89
N HIS A 21 2.14 2.55 -7.46
CA HIS A 21 1.75 1.19 -7.81
C HIS A 21 2.11 0.79 -9.24
N ILE A 22 2.42 1.75 -10.12
CA ILE A 22 2.69 1.48 -11.53
C ILE A 22 4.01 2.11 -11.97
N LEU A 23 4.12 3.44 -11.98
CA LEU A 23 5.26 4.10 -12.63
C LEU A 23 6.60 3.83 -11.95
N LEU A 24 6.65 3.89 -10.62
CA LEU A 24 7.86 3.61 -9.84
C LEU A 24 8.25 2.12 -9.92
N PRO A 25 7.35 1.14 -9.74
CA PRO A 25 7.70 -0.26 -9.98
C PRO A 25 8.28 -0.53 -11.36
N MET A 26 7.66 0.02 -12.41
CA MET A 26 8.12 -0.18 -13.78
C MET A 26 9.47 0.49 -14.04
N SER A 27 9.75 1.65 -13.43
CA SER A 27 11.05 2.29 -13.56
C SER A 27 12.17 1.52 -12.86
N LEU A 28 11.89 0.91 -11.70
CA LEU A 28 12.84 0.04 -11.00
C LEU A 28 13.13 -1.24 -11.80
N LEU A 29 12.10 -1.86 -12.40
CA LEU A 29 12.29 -3.01 -13.29
C LEU A 29 13.08 -2.62 -14.55
N SER A 30 12.76 -1.48 -15.17
CA SER A 30 13.53 -0.98 -16.32
C SER A 30 14.99 -0.70 -15.96
N ARG A 31 15.25 -0.25 -14.73
CA ARG A 31 16.62 -0.01 -14.26
C ARG A 31 17.41 -1.31 -14.12
N LEU A 32 16.82 -2.38 -13.59
CA LEU A 32 17.46 -3.70 -13.52
C LEU A 32 17.95 -4.19 -14.90
N TRP A 33 17.12 -3.99 -15.92
CA TRP A 33 17.48 -4.30 -17.30
C TRP A 33 18.62 -3.45 -17.84
N ARG A 34 18.69 -2.16 -17.47
CA ARG A 34 19.81 -1.28 -17.85
C ARG A 34 21.10 -1.61 -17.08
N THR A 35 20.99 -2.13 -15.86
CA THR A 35 22.15 -2.54 -15.05
C THR A 35 22.70 -3.93 -15.41
N THR A 36 22.13 -4.60 -16.43
CA THR A 36 22.60 -5.94 -16.85
C THR A 36 24.04 -5.91 -17.37
N ASP A 37 24.47 -4.78 -17.95
CA ASP A 37 25.84 -4.58 -18.46
C ASP A 37 26.81 -3.99 -17.41
N HIS A 38 26.32 -3.70 -16.19
CA HIS A 38 27.10 -3.10 -15.11
C HIS A 38 27.79 -4.17 -14.22
N ASP A 39 28.61 -3.72 -13.27
CA ASP A 39 29.26 -4.54 -12.26
C ASP A 39 28.27 -5.13 -11.24
N LEU A 40 28.67 -6.25 -10.61
CA LEU A 40 27.85 -6.99 -9.66
C LEU A 40 27.35 -6.12 -8.48
N PRO A 41 28.17 -5.28 -7.81
CA PRO A 41 27.71 -4.36 -6.77
C PRO A 41 26.56 -3.44 -7.21
N THR A 42 26.67 -2.81 -8.38
CA THR A 42 25.62 -1.92 -8.91
C THR A 42 24.32 -2.69 -9.17
N TRP A 43 24.41 -3.89 -9.76
CA TRP A 43 23.23 -4.73 -9.97
C TRP A 43 22.59 -5.21 -8.65
N LEU A 44 23.40 -5.56 -7.64
CA LEU A 44 22.93 -5.96 -6.32
C LEU A 44 22.21 -4.81 -5.61
N ALA A 45 22.77 -3.60 -5.64
CA ALA A 45 22.15 -2.42 -5.04
C ALA A 45 20.80 -2.08 -5.70
N ALA A 46 20.71 -2.19 -7.02
CA ALA A 46 19.47 -1.98 -7.77
C ALA A 46 18.42 -3.05 -7.43
N SER A 47 18.85 -4.32 -7.37
CA SER A 47 17.99 -5.47 -7.02
C SER A 47 17.48 -5.37 -5.60
N PHE A 48 18.33 -5.00 -4.65
CA PHE A 48 17.96 -4.78 -3.26
C PHE A 48 16.92 -3.66 -3.15
N PHE A 49 17.14 -2.51 -3.80
CA PHE A 49 16.18 -1.42 -3.75
C PHE A 49 14.82 -1.82 -4.33
N ALA A 50 14.80 -2.48 -5.50
CA ALA A 50 13.57 -2.97 -6.12
C ALA A 50 12.84 -3.97 -5.21
N ALA A 51 13.57 -4.94 -4.64
CA ALA A 51 13.02 -5.93 -3.71
C ALA A 51 12.42 -5.29 -2.45
N SER A 52 13.15 -4.37 -1.80
CA SER A 52 12.68 -3.68 -0.61
C SER A 52 11.45 -2.82 -0.90
N TYR A 53 11.44 -2.10 -2.03
CA TYR A 53 10.27 -1.33 -2.45
C TYR A 53 9.05 -2.24 -2.69
N PHE A 54 9.24 -3.37 -3.40
CA PHE A 54 8.15 -4.28 -3.74
C PHE A 54 7.61 -5.00 -2.51
N ALA A 55 8.49 -5.35 -1.55
CA ALA A 55 8.09 -5.89 -0.26
C ALA A 55 7.25 -4.88 0.53
N PHE A 56 7.67 -3.61 0.57
CA PHE A 56 6.88 -2.55 1.21
C PHE A 56 5.51 -2.40 0.54
N MET A 57 5.46 -2.33 -0.78
CA MET A 57 4.21 -2.21 -1.53
C MET A 57 3.32 -3.44 -1.34
N TYR A 58 3.88 -4.64 -1.31
CA TYR A 58 3.12 -5.87 -1.06
C TYR A 58 2.41 -5.84 0.31
N VAL A 59 3.08 -5.32 1.33
CA VAL A 59 2.52 -5.18 2.68
C VAL A 59 1.57 -3.98 2.76
N ALA A 60 2.04 -2.77 2.49
CA ALA A 60 1.35 -1.51 2.81
C ALA A 60 0.64 -0.83 1.62
N GLY A 61 0.74 -1.40 0.41
CA GLY A 61 0.15 -0.81 -0.79
C GLY A 61 -1.38 -0.81 -0.77
N ALA A 62 -1.96 0.26 -1.33
CA ALA A 62 -3.41 0.43 -1.54
C ALA A 62 -3.98 -0.45 -2.68
N TRP A 63 -3.77 -1.77 -2.62
CA TRP A 63 -4.14 -2.72 -3.68
C TRP A 63 -5.64 -2.79 -3.97
N SER A 64 -6.49 -2.39 -3.03
CA SER A 64 -7.94 -2.28 -3.25
C SER A 64 -8.35 -1.32 -4.36
N TRP A 65 -7.42 -0.49 -4.85
CA TRP A 65 -7.64 0.41 -5.99
C TRP A 65 -7.43 -0.27 -7.35
N PHE A 66 -6.58 -1.30 -7.40
CA PHE A 66 -6.12 -1.94 -8.65
C PHE A 66 -6.48 -3.43 -8.74
N GLY A 67 -7.01 -4.00 -7.66
CA GLY A 67 -7.29 -5.42 -7.49
C GLY A 67 -6.36 -6.03 -6.45
N SER A 68 -6.91 -6.61 -5.39
CA SER A 68 -6.14 -7.16 -4.28
C SER A 68 -5.17 -8.28 -4.72
N LEU A 69 -5.53 -9.05 -5.74
CA LEU A 69 -4.68 -10.10 -6.31
C LEU A 69 -3.51 -9.55 -7.13
N CYS A 70 -3.60 -8.32 -7.65
CA CYS A 70 -2.53 -7.69 -8.43
C CYS A 70 -1.27 -7.46 -7.58
N ARG A 71 -1.37 -7.49 -6.25
CA ARG A 71 -0.20 -7.43 -5.35
C ARG A 71 0.85 -8.51 -5.64
N HIS A 72 0.42 -9.67 -6.15
CA HIS A 72 1.31 -10.81 -6.44
C HIS A 72 2.09 -10.63 -7.76
N VAL A 73 1.66 -9.72 -8.63
CA VAL A 73 2.32 -9.47 -9.92
C VAL A 73 3.71 -8.90 -9.73
N LEU A 74 3.89 -7.94 -8.82
CA LEU A 74 5.18 -7.29 -8.61
C LEU A 74 6.29 -8.27 -8.16
N PRO A 75 6.10 -9.13 -7.15
CA PRO A 75 7.09 -10.16 -6.81
C PRO A 75 7.42 -11.09 -7.98
N VAL A 76 6.43 -11.53 -8.76
CA VAL A 76 6.66 -12.40 -9.92
C VAL A 76 7.52 -11.69 -10.98
N LEU A 77 7.17 -10.44 -11.33
CA LEU A 77 7.95 -9.64 -12.28
C LEU A 77 9.37 -9.39 -11.78
N LEU A 78 9.56 -9.14 -10.49
CA LEU A 78 10.87 -8.97 -9.89
C LEU A 78 11.70 -10.25 -9.97
N ILE A 79 11.14 -11.41 -9.63
CA ILE A 79 11.83 -12.70 -9.73
C ILE A 79 12.29 -12.94 -11.17
N LEU A 80 11.40 -12.73 -12.14
CA LEU A 80 11.73 -12.88 -13.56
C LEU A 80 12.80 -11.88 -14.01
N ALA A 81 12.71 -10.61 -13.59
CA ALA A 81 13.71 -9.60 -13.91
C ALA A 81 15.07 -9.93 -13.31
N VAL A 82 15.14 -10.29 -12.04
CA VAL A 82 16.38 -10.68 -11.35
C VAL A 82 17.00 -11.90 -12.03
N TRP A 83 16.22 -12.93 -12.31
CA TRP A 83 16.70 -14.12 -13.01
C TRP A 83 17.25 -13.78 -14.40
N ARG A 84 16.56 -12.92 -15.16
CA ARG A 84 16.89 -12.61 -16.55
C ARG A 84 18.04 -11.62 -16.72
N THR A 85 18.23 -10.73 -15.74
CA THR A 85 19.24 -9.66 -15.73
C THR A 85 20.48 -10.01 -14.91
N TYR A 86 20.50 -11.19 -14.27
CA TYR A 86 21.64 -11.64 -13.50
C TYR A 86 22.92 -11.60 -14.35
N PRO A 87 23.95 -10.83 -13.96
CA PRO A 87 25.12 -10.61 -14.79
C PRO A 87 26.00 -11.85 -14.96
N GLY A 88 25.78 -12.93 -14.20
CA GLY A 88 26.40 -14.24 -14.45
C GLY A 88 27.93 -14.25 -14.40
N GLY A 89 28.56 -13.29 -13.71
CA GLY A 89 30.01 -13.08 -13.74
C GLY A 89 30.54 -12.51 -15.06
N ARG A 90 29.67 -12.14 -16.01
CA ARG A 90 30.00 -11.54 -17.32
C ARG A 90 30.07 -10.00 -17.30
N GLY A 91 30.02 -9.38 -16.11
CA GLY A 91 30.09 -7.93 -15.97
C GLY A 91 31.36 -7.40 -16.62
N LYS A 92 31.23 -6.41 -17.51
CA LYS A 92 32.41 -5.75 -18.07
C LYS A 92 33.17 -5.11 -16.92
N THR A 93 34.43 -5.52 -16.74
CA THR A 93 35.35 -4.97 -15.74
C THR A 93 35.81 -3.58 -16.18
N ILE A 94 34.88 -2.62 -16.28
CA ILE A 94 35.27 -1.22 -16.27
C ILE A 94 35.69 -0.97 -14.80
N PRO A 95 36.93 -0.55 -14.52
CA PRO A 95 37.34 -0.25 -13.15
C PRO A 95 36.60 0.99 -12.67
N THR A 96 35.38 0.79 -12.17
CA THR A 96 34.67 1.78 -11.38
C THR A 96 35.14 1.68 -9.93
N PRO A 97 35.08 2.77 -9.14
CA PRO A 97 35.28 2.64 -7.70
C PRO A 97 34.42 1.50 -7.15
N LEU A 98 34.97 0.74 -6.19
CA LEU A 98 34.35 -0.44 -5.56
C LEU A 98 32.86 -0.25 -5.18
N VAL A 99 32.46 1.00 -4.93
CA VAL A 99 31.07 1.39 -4.71
C VAL A 99 30.79 2.73 -5.41
N SER A 100 29.83 2.77 -6.33
CA SER A 100 29.35 4.01 -6.96
C SER A 100 28.41 4.79 -6.02
N VAL A 101 28.37 6.12 -6.15
CA VAL A 101 27.41 6.98 -5.41
C VAL A 101 25.96 6.51 -5.63
N GLU A 102 25.67 6.04 -6.83
CA GLU A 102 24.38 5.46 -7.21
C GLU A 102 24.05 4.21 -6.38
N SER A 103 25.00 3.29 -6.23
CA SER A 103 24.84 2.07 -5.43
C SER A 103 24.62 2.40 -3.95
N VAL A 104 25.32 3.41 -3.43
CA VAL A 104 25.08 3.91 -2.06
C VAL A 104 23.65 4.44 -1.92
N ALA A 105 23.21 5.31 -2.84
CA ALA A 105 21.88 5.89 -2.79
C ALA A 105 20.77 4.81 -2.86
N GLN A 106 20.91 3.83 -3.74
CA GLN A 106 19.98 2.70 -3.84
C GLN A 106 19.97 1.87 -2.55
N SER A 107 21.14 1.61 -1.96
CA SER A 107 21.25 0.84 -0.73
C SER A 107 20.59 1.56 0.45
N VAL A 108 20.77 2.88 0.54
CA VAL A 108 20.10 3.72 1.56
C VAL A 108 18.58 3.69 1.38
N LEU A 109 18.08 3.87 0.14
CA LEU A 109 16.65 3.81 -0.14
C LEU A 109 16.06 2.42 0.12
N GLY A 110 16.74 1.35 -0.31
CA GLY A 110 16.35 -0.03 -0.03
C GLY A 110 16.28 -0.31 1.47
N THR A 111 17.24 0.19 2.25
CA THR A 111 17.23 0.10 3.71
C THR A 111 16.03 0.83 4.31
N ALA A 112 15.73 2.05 3.84
CA ALA A 112 14.56 2.80 4.28
C ALA A 112 13.24 2.07 4.01
N PHE A 113 13.06 1.50 2.81
CA PHE A 113 11.86 0.71 2.48
C PHE A 113 11.77 -0.61 3.26
N THR A 114 12.92 -1.24 3.53
CA THR A 114 12.97 -2.43 4.41
C THR A 114 12.53 -2.06 5.82
N ALA A 115 13.04 -0.96 6.38
CA ALA A 115 12.62 -0.46 7.69
C ALA A 115 11.11 -0.14 7.72
N MET A 116 10.58 0.52 6.69
CA MET A 116 9.13 0.76 6.58
C MET A 116 8.31 -0.52 6.47
N THR A 117 8.82 -1.54 5.77
CA THR A 117 8.17 -2.88 5.70
C THR A 117 8.11 -3.52 7.08
N VAL A 118 9.22 -3.49 7.82
CA VAL A 118 9.28 -4.00 9.20
C VAL A 118 8.32 -3.24 10.11
N LEU A 119 8.26 -1.91 10.01
CA LEU A 119 7.30 -1.09 10.76
C LEU A 119 5.86 -1.44 10.41
N ALA A 120 5.53 -1.62 9.13
CA ALA A 120 4.21 -2.01 8.67
C ALA A 120 3.79 -3.39 9.20
N LEU A 121 4.69 -4.37 9.15
CA LEU A 121 4.45 -5.72 9.69
C LEU A 121 4.29 -5.69 11.22
N ARG A 122 5.13 -4.94 11.93
CA ARG A 122 5.02 -4.75 13.39
C ARG A 122 3.71 -4.05 13.76
N GLY A 123 3.28 -3.06 12.97
CA GLY A 123 2.04 -2.32 13.17
C GLY A 123 0.78 -3.17 13.01
N ARG A 124 0.85 -4.28 12.28
CA ARG A 124 -0.27 -5.23 12.13
C ARG A 124 -0.43 -6.19 13.31
N LYS A 125 0.57 -6.28 14.18
CA LYS A 125 0.49 -7.09 15.38
C LYS A 125 -0.15 -6.28 16.49
N ALA A 126 -1.23 -6.81 17.06
CA ALA A 126 -1.81 -6.26 18.26
C ALA A 126 -0.82 -6.41 19.43
N ARG A 127 -0.77 -5.41 20.32
CA ARG A 127 0.01 -5.45 21.56
C ARG A 127 -0.97 -5.53 22.72
N ALA A 128 -0.77 -6.50 23.61
CA ALA A 128 -1.61 -6.66 24.79
C ALA A 128 -1.58 -5.41 25.69
N PRO A 129 -2.69 -5.09 26.39
CA PRO A 129 -3.96 -5.80 26.40
C PRO A 129 -4.79 -5.54 25.13
N VAL A 130 -5.45 -6.59 24.62
CA VAL A 130 -6.35 -6.52 23.46
C VAL A 130 -7.77 -6.78 23.92
N LEU A 131 -8.73 -6.05 23.35
CA LEU A 131 -10.15 -6.38 23.48
C LEU A 131 -10.52 -7.33 22.35
N ASP A 132 -11.05 -8.49 22.68
CA ASP A 132 -11.52 -9.45 21.68
C ASP A 132 -12.92 -9.03 21.20
N LEU A 133 -13.00 -8.64 19.93
CA LEU A 133 -14.20 -8.12 19.29
C LEU A 133 -14.50 -8.95 18.05
N ALA A 134 -15.76 -9.35 17.88
CA ALA A 134 -16.21 -9.94 16.65
C ALA A 134 -16.11 -8.92 15.50
N PHE A 135 -15.79 -9.40 14.30
CA PHE A 135 -15.74 -8.55 13.13
C PHE A 135 -17.17 -8.08 12.75
N PRO A 136 -17.43 -6.76 12.64
CA PRO A 136 -18.79 -6.22 12.63
C PRO A 136 -19.48 -6.22 11.26
N LEU A 137 -18.85 -6.75 10.21
CA LEU A 137 -19.43 -6.78 8.85
C LEU A 137 -19.57 -8.24 8.37
N ARG A 138 -20.66 -8.53 7.66
CA ARG A 138 -21.02 -9.90 7.23
C ARG A 138 -21.14 -10.03 5.70
N GLY A 139 -21.07 -11.28 5.22
CA GLY A 139 -21.46 -11.64 3.85
C GLY A 139 -20.52 -11.15 2.73
N GLY A 140 -19.28 -10.79 3.04
CA GLY A 140 -18.36 -10.20 2.06
C GLY A 140 -16.89 -10.49 2.31
N THR A 141 -16.05 -10.07 1.37
CA THR A 141 -14.60 -10.01 1.54
C THR A 141 -14.20 -8.61 1.96
N PHE A 142 -13.60 -8.50 3.14
CA PHE A 142 -13.23 -7.21 3.71
C PHE A 142 -11.71 -7.06 3.83
N GLN A 143 -11.27 -5.82 3.76
CA GLN A 143 -9.88 -5.44 3.94
C GLN A 143 -9.80 -4.22 4.85
N VAL A 144 -8.89 -4.25 5.82
CA VAL A 144 -8.51 -3.07 6.57
C VAL A 144 -7.59 -2.21 5.70
N GLY A 145 -8.08 -1.04 5.27
CA GLY A 145 -7.34 -0.07 4.47
C GLY A 145 -6.44 0.83 5.31
N GLN A 146 -6.92 1.24 6.50
CA GLN A 146 -6.15 1.93 7.52
C GLN A 146 -6.43 1.25 8.85
N GLY A 147 -5.38 0.82 9.55
CA GLY A 147 -5.54 0.16 10.84
C GLY A 147 -4.24 -0.44 11.35
N GLY A 148 -4.19 -0.66 12.67
CA GLY A 148 -3.00 -1.14 13.36
C GLY A 148 -2.23 -0.04 14.10
N ALA A 149 -1.12 -0.46 14.71
CA ALA A 149 -0.39 0.28 15.72
C ALA A 149 0.86 1.03 15.18
N SER A 150 0.82 1.50 13.93
CA SER A 150 1.90 2.33 13.39
C SER A 150 1.42 3.24 12.26
N ARG A 151 2.11 4.37 12.08
CA ARG A 151 1.85 5.31 10.96
C ARG A 151 2.04 4.69 9.58
N ALA A 152 2.78 3.58 9.46
CA ALA A 152 3.04 2.93 8.19
C ALA A 152 1.80 2.20 7.62
N VAL A 153 0.82 1.87 8.46
CA VAL A 153 -0.41 1.13 8.07
C VAL A 153 -1.70 1.78 8.56
N ASN A 154 -1.60 2.81 9.41
CA ASN A 154 -2.72 3.54 9.95
C ASN A 154 -2.43 5.03 10.05
N TYR A 155 -3.03 5.82 9.16
CA TYR A 155 -3.00 7.28 9.20
C TYR A 155 -3.51 7.84 10.54
N HIS A 156 -4.53 7.20 11.11
CA HIS A 156 -5.16 7.66 12.35
C HIS A 156 -4.29 7.47 13.58
N PHE A 157 -3.20 6.69 13.49
CA PHE A 157 -2.35 6.34 14.63
C PHE A 157 -1.76 7.55 15.37
N SER A 158 -1.51 8.65 14.64
CA SER A 158 -0.99 9.90 15.22
C SER A 158 -2.03 10.70 16.00
N HIS A 159 -3.33 10.48 15.76
CA HIS A 159 -4.41 11.22 16.39
C HIS A 159 -4.91 10.47 17.64
N PRO A 160 -4.72 10.99 18.87
CA PRO A 160 -5.02 10.24 20.08
C PRO A 160 -6.44 9.67 20.15
N SER A 161 -7.44 10.43 19.71
CA SER A 161 -8.85 10.02 19.68
C SER A 161 -9.19 8.98 18.61
N GLN A 162 -8.36 8.84 17.57
CA GLN A 162 -8.58 7.95 16.43
C GLN A 162 -7.48 6.89 16.30
N ARG A 163 -6.58 6.78 17.28
CA ARG A 163 -5.38 5.91 17.18
C ARG A 163 -5.71 4.44 16.86
N TYR A 164 -6.87 3.98 17.28
CA TYR A 164 -7.37 2.62 17.06
C TYR A 164 -8.51 2.55 16.03
N ALA A 165 -8.79 3.66 15.33
CA ALA A 165 -9.78 3.69 14.25
C ALA A 165 -9.34 2.79 13.10
N LEU A 166 -10.34 2.18 12.46
CA LEU A 166 -10.19 1.28 11.34
C LEU A 166 -10.97 1.81 10.14
N ASP A 167 -10.28 1.96 9.01
CA ASP A 167 -10.95 2.12 7.73
C ASP A 167 -11.15 0.72 7.13
N VAL A 168 -12.40 0.25 7.11
CA VAL A 168 -12.73 -1.06 6.54
C VAL A 168 -13.31 -0.90 5.14
N LEU A 169 -12.81 -1.71 4.21
CA LEU A 169 -13.20 -1.73 2.81
C LEU A 169 -13.86 -3.08 2.51
N SER A 170 -15.01 -3.07 1.85
CA SER A 170 -15.52 -4.25 1.16
C SER A 170 -14.87 -4.33 -0.22
N LEU A 171 -14.55 -5.54 -0.67
CA LEU A 171 -13.98 -5.81 -1.98
C LEU A 171 -15.00 -6.55 -2.85
N ASN A 172 -15.14 -6.12 -4.09
CA ASN A 172 -15.92 -6.86 -5.09
C ASN A 172 -15.16 -8.12 -5.55
N ARG A 173 -15.76 -8.90 -6.48
CA ARG A 173 -15.16 -10.14 -7.03
C ARG A 173 -13.80 -9.95 -7.71
N LEU A 174 -13.46 -8.72 -8.12
CA LEU A 174 -12.15 -8.37 -8.70
C LEU A 174 -11.13 -7.94 -7.64
N GLY A 175 -11.50 -7.95 -6.35
CA GLY A 175 -10.65 -7.47 -5.27
C GLY A 175 -10.53 -5.95 -5.23
N ILE A 176 -11.48 -5.21 -5.81
CA ILE A 176 -11.48 -3.75 -5.90
C ILE A 176 -12.56 -3.16 -4.99
N ARG A 177 -12.29 -2.04 -4.32
CA ARG A 177 -13.21 -1.41 -3.34
C ARG A 177 -14.39 -0.67 -3.95
N ALA A 178 -14.31 -0.27 -5.22
CA ALA A 178 -15.31 0.55 -5.86
C ALA A 178 -15.32 0.39 -7.39
N GLN A 179 -16.45 0.66 -8.01
CA GLN A 179 -16.55 0.85 -9.46
C GLN A 179 -15.96 2.21 -9.80
N GLY A 180 -14.72 2.24 -10.32
CA GLY A 180 -13.97 3.46 -10.62
C GLY A 180 -12.95 3.82 -9.54
N ILE A 181 -12.04 4.75 -9.87
CA ILE A 181 -10.83 5.01 -9.08
C ILE A 181 -11.15 5.72 -7.75
N TYR A 182 -11.92 6.82 -7.77
CA TYR A 182 -12.34 7.53 -6.56
C TYR A 182 -13.73 8.16 -6.76
N PRO A 183 -14.78 7.33 -6.90
CA PRO A 183 -16.10 7.83 -7.25
C PRO A 183 -16.70 8.68 -6.12
N ARG A 184 -17.53 9.67 -6.50
CA ARG A 184 -18.22 10.53 -5.51
C ARG A 184 -19.47 9.88 -4.94
N GLN A 185 -20.13 9.06 -5.75
CA GLN A 185 -21.36 8.36 -5.40
C GLN A 185 -21.01 7.22 -4.45
N PRO A 186 -21.46 7.26 -3.18
CA PRO A 186 -21.19 6.21 -2.22
C PRO A 186 -21.65 4.83 -2.70
N GLN A 187 -22.74 4.78 -3.49
CA GLN A 187 -23.32 3.58 -4.10
C GLN A 187 -22.34 2.80 -4.99
N ARG A 188 -21.28 3.47 -5.47
CA ARG A 188 -20.25 2.83 -6.32
C ARG A 188 -19.20 2.08 -5.50
N TYR A 189 -19.20 2.21 -4.18
CA TYR A 189 -18.30 1.46 -3.30
C TYR A 189 -18.93 0.12 -2.96
N ALA A 190 -18.13 -0.95 -2.96
CA ALA A 190 -18.62 -2.30 -2.68
C ALA A 190 -19.10 -2.49 -1.23
N ILE A 191 -18.82 -1.53 -0.34
CA ILE A 191 -19.29 -1.54 1.04
C ILE A 191 -20.68 -0.92 1.19
N TRP A 192 -21.20 -0.26 0.14
CA TRP A 192 -22.49 0.39 0.19
C TRP A 192 -23.62 -0.60 0.51
N GLY A 193 -24.43 -0.26 1.52
CA GLY A 193 -25.53 -1.09 1.99
C GLY A 193 -25.10 -2.35 2.76
N ALA A 194 -23.81 -2.49 3.11
CA ALA A 194 -23.35 -3.61 3.94
C ALA A 194 -23.97 -3.54 5.35
N GLU A 195 -24.44 -4.68 5.84
CA GLU A 195 -24.95 -4.82 7.20
C GLU A 195 -23.81 -4.69 8.21
N ILE A 196 -23.98 -3.79 9.18
CA ILE A 196 -23.09 -3.63 10.33
C ILE A 196 -23.79 -4.21 11.56
N VAL A 197 -23.14 -5.15 12.23
CA VAL A 197 -23.62 -5.77 13.46
C VAL A 197 -22.75 -5.35 14.64
N SER A 198 -23.28 -5.50 15.86
CA SER A 198 -22.50 -5.24 17.07
C SER A 198 -21.29 -6.18 17.13
N PRO A 199 -20.07 -5.67 17.39
CA PRO A 199 -18.88 -6.50 17.52
C PRO A 199 -18.78 -7.22 18.88
N CYS A 200 -19.64 -6.87 19.84
CA CYS A 200 -19.69 -7.49 21.16
C CYS A 200 -21.09 -7.43 21.75
N ASP A 201 -21.32 -8.20 22.81
CA ASP A 201 -22.53 -8.06 23.61
C ASP A 201 -22.56 -6.70 24.31
N GLY A 202 -23.75 -6.12 24.40
CA GLY A 202 -23.95 -4.81 25.00
C GLY A 202 -25.37 -4.31 24.81
N VAL A 203 -25.69 -3.22 25.50
CA VAL A 203 -26.98 -2.52 25.37
C VAL A 203 -26.75 -1.26 24.56
N VAL A 204 -27.49 -1.10 23.47
CA VAL A 204 -27.48 0.14 22.68
C VAL A 204 -28.21 1.22 23.48
N MET A 205 -27.44 2.15 24.05
CA MET A 205 -28.00 3.23 24.88
C MET A 205 -28.58 4.39 24.05
N ALA A 206 -28.02 4.62 22.85
CA ALA A 206 -28.50 5.63 21.91
C ALA A 206 -28.06 5.25 20.48
N ALA A 207 -28.93 5.52 19.51
CA ALA A 207 -28.62 5.48 18.10
C ALA A 207 -29.00 6.83 17.50
N VAL A 208 -28.13 7.39 16.65
CA VAL A 208 -28.36 8.68 15.99
C VAL A 208 -28.32 8.45 14.50
N ASP A 209 -29.36 8.88 13.80
CA ASP A 209 -29.54 8.78 12.35
C ASP A 209 -29.86 10.15 11.72
N GLY A 210 -30.34 10.18 10.47
CA GLY A 210 -30.77 11.40 9.79
C GLY A 210 -29.64 12.23 9.14
N PHE A 211 -28.38 11.82 9.29
CA PHE A 211 -27.26 12.45 8.57
C PHE A 211 -27.20 11.99 7.10
N PRO A 212 -26.96 12.91 6.15
CA PRO A 212 -26.81 12.54 4.76
C PRO A 212 -25.53 11.73 4.53
N ASP A 213 -25.58 10.81 3.57
CA ASP A 213 -24.42 10.03 3.17
C ASP A 213 -23.25 10.92 2.75
N SER A 214 -22.11 10.70 3.38
CA SER A 214 -20.90 11.44 3.07
C SER A 214 -20.20 10.81 1.86
N HIS A 215 -19.86 11.65 0.88
CA HIS A 215 -18.89 11.28 -0.13
C HIS A 215 -17.50 11.13 0.54
N PRO A 216 -16.62 10.27 0.00
CA PRO A 216 -15.26 10.12 0.50
C PRO A 216 -14.56 11.48 0.60
N ARG A 217 -14.16 11.85 1.81
CA ARG A 217 -13.41 13.08 2.09
C ARG A 217 -11.93 12.77 2.20
N ILE A 218 -11.09 13.74 1.82
CA ILE A 218 -9.68 13.73 2.21
C ILE A 218 -9.68 13.91 3.73
N ALA A 219 -9.29 12.87 4.47
CA ALA A 219 -8.83 13.05 5.83
C ALA A 219 -7.50 13.80 5.72
N ILE A 220 -7.55 15.10 6.02
CA ILE A 220 -6.35 15.93 6.23
C ILE A 220 -5.91 15.68 7.66
#